data_AF-A0A381T9Q9-F1
#
_entry.id   AF-A0A381T9Q9-F1
#
_cell.length_a   1.000
_cell.length_b   1.000
_cell.length_c   1.000
_cell.angle_alpha   90.00
_cell.angle_beta   90.00
_cell.angle_gamma   90.00
#
_symmetry.space_group_name_H-M   'P 1'
#
loop_
_entity.id
_entity.type
_entity.pdbx_description
1 polymer ?
#
loop_
_entity_poly.entity_id
_entity_poly.type
_entity_poly.pdbx_seq_one_letter_code
_entity_poly.pdbx_strand_id
1 'polypeptide(L)'
;MEDIIDKRMVDQSEMSYTVDILNKGVGQVAKKLLEESSELAFASVEQKSTADIVHEAADLIFHFLIMLKATGLTLNDVSEELESRHKN
;
A
#
# COMPACT_ATOMS: atom_id res chain seq x y z
N MET A 1 2.15 -9.86 -6.26
CA MET A 1 1.36 -8.80 -5.59
C MET A 1 1.50 -7.48 -6.34
N GLU A 2 2.71 -7.06 -6.72
CA GLU A 2 2.91 -5.94 -7.65
C GLU A 2 2.13 -6.10 -8.96
N ASP A 3 2.08 -7.30 -9.54
CA ASP A 3 1.27 -7.57 -10.73
C ASP A 3 -0.21 -7.20 -10.60
N ILE A 4 -0.78 -7.22 -9.39
CA ILE A 4 -2.17 -6.83 -9.16
C ILE A 4 -2.31 -5.31 -9.24
N ILE A 5 -1.36 -4.58 -8.64
CA ILE A 5 -1.28 -3.11 -8.74
C ILE A 5 -1.02 -2.72 -10.19
N ASP A 6 -0.04 -3.36 -10.84
CA ASP A 6 0.31 -3.07 -12.23
C ASP A 6 -0.86 -3.38 -13.17
N LYS A 7 -1.61 -4.47 -12.94
CA LYS A 7 -2.87 -4.74 -13.66
C LYS A 7 -3.94 -3.69 -13.38
N ARG A 8 -4.14 -3.28 -12.12
CA ARG A 8 -5.11 -2.23 -11.75
C ARG A 8 -4.73 -0.85 -12.31
N MET A 9 -3.44 -0.57 -12.49
CA MET A 9 -2.97 0.63 -13.17
C MET A 9 -3.20 0.58 -14.69
N VAL A 10 -3.26 -0.60 -15.28
CA VAL A 10 -3.56 -0.81 -16.71
C VAL A 10 -5.07 -0.87 -16.99
N ASP A 11 -5.87 -1.32 -16.02
CA ASP A 11 -7.33 -1.44 -16.17
C ASP A 11 -8.03 -0.07 -16.04
N GLN A 12 -8.72 0.35 -17.11
CA GLN A 12 -9.09 1.76 -17.34
C GLN A 12 -10.09 2.33 -16.33
N SER A 13 -10.81 1.49 -15.59
CA SER A 13 -11.79 1.93 -14.58
C SER A 13 -11.16 2.33 -13.25
N GLU A 14 -10.11 1.63 -12.79
CA GLU A 14 -9.37 1.98 -11.55
C GLU A 14 -8.23 2.98 -11.80
N MET A 15 -7.84 3.16 -13.07
CA MET A 15 -6.96 4.24 -13.52
C MET A 15 -7.38 5.59 -12.90
N SER A 16 -8.68 5.88 -12.83
CA SER A 16 -9.16 7.17 -12.30
C SER A 16 -8.78 7.43 -10.85
N TYR A 17 -8.68 6.42 -9.98
CA TYR A 17 -8.37 6.65 -8.56
C TYR A 17 -6.87 6.61 -8.30
N THR A 18 -6.18 5.59 -8.81
CA THR A 18 -4.73 5.43 -8.62
C THR A 18 -3.95 6.51 -9.35
N VAL A 19 -4.33 6.87 -10.59
CA VAL A 19 -3.69 7.97 -11.32
C VAL A 19 -4.00 9.31 -10.67
N ASP A 20 -5.22 9.52 -10.15
CA ASP A 20 -5.57 10.77 -9.46
C ASP A 20 -4.73 10.96 -8.18
N ILE A 21 -4.55 9.90 -7.38
CA ILE A 21 -3.69 9.95 -6.19
C ILE A 21 -2.22 10.16 -6.55
N LEU A 22 -1.71 9.52 -7.60
CA LEU A 22 -0.34 9.73 -8.08
C LEU A 22 -0.14 11.15 -8.63
N ASN A 23 -1.11 11.68 -9.36
CA ASN A 23 -1.09 13.06 -9.88
C ASN A 23 -1.14 14.11 -8.77
N LYS A 24 -1.79 13.80 -7.64
CA LYS A 24 -1.77 14.63 -6.43
C LYS A 24 -0.41 14.60 -5.71
N GLY A 25 0.51 13.74 -6.14
CA GLY A 25 1.89 13.66 -5.68
C GLY A 25 2.08 12.81 -4.43
N VAL A 26 3.34 12.54 -4.10
CA VAL A 26 3.77 11.65 -3.01
C VAL A 26 3.16 12.04 -1.66
N GLY A 27 2.93 13.33 -1.40
CA GLY A 27 2.31 13.79 -0.16
C GLY A 27 0.89 13.26 0.07
N GLN A 28 0.08 13.19 -0.99
CA GLN A 28 -1.28 12.66 -0.89
C GLN A 28 -1.28 11.14 -0.70
N VAL A 29 -0.36 10.44 -1.37
CA VAL A 29 -0.17 9.00 -1.23
C VAL A 29 0.23 8.65 0.22
N ALA A 30 1.22 9.37 0.76
CA ALA A 30 1.70 9.18 2.13
C ALA A 30 0.61 9.44 3.18
N LYS A 31 -0.27 10.42 2.94
CA LYS A 31 -1.41 10.67 3.81
C LYS A 31 -2.36 9.49 3.87
N LYS A 32 -2.70 8.87 2.73
CA LYS A 32 -3.55 7.66 2.71
C LYS A 32 -2.86 6.50 3.40
N LEU A 33 -1.58 6.26 3.11
CA LEU A 33 -0.81 5.22 3.79
C LEU A 33 -0.86 5.36 5.33
N LEU A 34 -0.74 6.60 5.84
CA LEU A 34 -0.84 6.88 7.26
C LEU A 34 -2.24 6.61 7.84
N GLU A 35 -3.28 6.97 7.10
CA GLU A 35 -4.69 6.69 7.45
C GLU A 35 -4.92 5.19 7.61
N GLU A 36 -4.63 4.40 6.57
CA GLU A 36 -4.82 2.94 6.59
C GLU A 36 -3.98 2.26 7.69
N SER A 37 -2.76 2.78 7.94
CA SER A 37 -1.90 2.24 8.99
C SER A 37 -2.50 2.45 10.39
N SER A 38 -3.20 3.56 10.57
CA SER A 38 -3.89 3.88 11.82
C SER A 38 -5.15 3.04 11.95
N GLU A 39 -5.94 2.89 10.87
CA GLU A 39 -7.16 2.09 10.84
C GLU A 39 -6.87 0.61 11.14
N LEU A 40 -5.83 0.02 10.55
CA LEU A 40 -5.38 -1.33 10.87
C LEU A 40 -4.99 -1.48 12.34
N ALA A 41 -4.24 -0.51 12.87
CA ALA A 41 -3.82 -0.53 14.27
C ALA A 41 -5.02 -0.44 15.21
N PHE A 42 -5.99 0.45 14.92
CA PHE A 42 -7.22 0.58 15.70
C PHE A 42 -8.08 -0.69 15.61
N ALA A 43 -8.29 -1.24 14.42
CA ALA A 43 -9.05 -2.49 14.22
C ALA A 43 -8.45 -3.64 15.05
N SER A 44 -7.12 -3.69 15.15
CA SER A 44 -6.40 -4.68 15.94
C SER A 44 -6.58 -4.48 17.46
N VAL A 45 -6.46 -3.24 17.94
CA VAL A 45 -6.61 -2.90 19.38
C VAL A 45 -8.06 -3.09 19.85
N GLU A 46 -9.04 -2.73 19.02
CA GLU A 46 -10.46 -2.89 19.31
C GLU A 46 -10.95 -4.34 19.16
N GLN A 47 -10.07 -5.28 18.75
CA GLN A 47 -10.41 -6.68 18.50
C GLN A 47 -11.61 -6.81 17.55
N LYS A 48 -11.60 -6.03 16.46
CA LYS A 48 -12.59 -6.15 15.38
C LYS A 48 -12.53 -7.52 14.73
N SER A 49 -13.49 -7.81 13.86
CA SER A 49 -13.55 -9.12 13.21
C SER A 49 -12.31 -9.37 12.35
N THR A 50 -11.98 -10.63 12.12
CA THR A 50 -10.90 -11.01 11.20
C THR A 50 -11.10 -10.41 9.81
N ALA A 51 -12.35 -10.27 9.36
CA ALA A 51 -12.67 -9.67 8.07
C ALA A 51 -12.28 -8.18 8.03
N ASP A 52 -12.58 -7.43 9.10
CA ASP A 52 -12.21 -6.01 9.21
C ASP A 52 -10.69 -5.85 9.20
N ILE A 53 -9.96 -6.64 10.01
CA ILE A 53 -8.49 -6.56 10.06
C ILE A 53 -7.86 -6.88 8.71
N VAL A 54 -8.36 -7.92 8.02
CA VAL A 54 -7.86 -8.29 6.68
C VAL A 54 -8.16 -7.19 5.67
N HIS A 55 -9.30 -6.51 5.78
CA HIS A 55 -9.66 -5.39 4.91
C HIS A 55 -8.69 -4.22 5.06
N GLU A 56 -8.48 -3.73 6.29
CA GLU A 56 -7.54 -2.62 6.57
C GLU A 56 -6.10 -2.99 6.18
N ALA A 57 -5.70 -4.26 6.39
CA ALA A 57 -4.38 -4.73 5.99
C ALA A 57 -4.22 -4.75 4.46
N ALA A 58 -5.26 -5.12 3.73
CA ALA A 58 -5.25 -5.09 2.27
C ALA A 58 -5.13 -3.65 1.74
N ASP A 59 -5.86 -2.70 2.32
CA ASP A 59 -5.82 -1.29 1.93
C ASP A 59 -4.48 -0.64 2.27
N LEU A 60 -3.91 -0.95 3.45
CA LEU A 60 -2.55 -0.54 3.81
C LEU A 60 -1.52 -1.03 2.79
N ILE A 61 -1.56 -2.32 2.43
CA ILE A 61 -0.63 -2.90 1.46
C ILE A 61 -0.82 -2.27 0.07
N PHE A 62 -2.06 -2.01 -0.33
CA PHE A 62 -2.36 -1.35 -1.59
C PHE A 62 -1.74 0.06 -1.65
N HIS A 63 -1.97 0.87 -0.62
CA HIS A 63 -1.41 2.22 -0.54
C HIS A 63 0.13 2.23 -0.38
N PHE A 64 0.70 1.20 0.24
CA PHE A 64 2.14 1.00 0.32
C PHE A 64 2.75 0.76 -1.07
N LEU A 65 2.15 -0.12 -1.87
CA LEU A 65 2.64 -0.40 -3.23
C LEU A 65 2.51 0.83 -4.15
N ILE A 66 1.43 1.62 -4.01
CA ILE A 66 1.30 2.90 -4.72
C ILE A 66 2.40 3.88 -4.30
N MET A 67 2.73 3.94 -3.00
CA MET A 67 3.80 4.81 -2.49
C MET A 67 5.17 4.44 -3.06
N LEU A 68 5.48 3.14 -3.14
CA LEU A 68 6.72 2.69 -3.77
C LEU A 68 6.78 3.13 -5.24
N LYS A 69 5.72 2.90 -6.02
CA LYS A 69 5.66 3.37 -7.42
C LYS A 69 5.78 4.90 -7.53
N ALA A 70 5.12 5.65 -6.66
CA ALA A 70 5.17 7.12 -6.62
C ALA A 70 6.59 7.66 -6.33
N THR A 71 7.41 6.87 -5.64
CA THR A 71 8.79 7.20 -5.27
C THR A 71 9.83 6.54 -6.19
N GLY A 72 9.40 5.81 -7.22
CA GLY A 72 10.28 5.11 -8.15
C GLY A 72 10.91 3.84 -7.57
N LEU A 73 10.35 3.31 -6.49
CA LEU A 73 10.78 2.08 -5.82
C LEU A 73 9.85 0.90 -6.18
N THR A 74 10.34 -0.29 -5.88
CA THR A 74 9.67 -1.57 -6.09
C THR A 74 9.64 -2.37 -4.79
N LEU A 75 8.78 -3.38 -4.75
CA LEU A 75 8.74 -4.35 -3.67
C LEU A 75 10.03 -5.18 -3.62
N ASN A 76 10.73 -5.35 -4.75
CA ASN A 76 12.03 -6.00 -4.78
C ASN A 76 13.07 -5.21 -3.98
N ASP A 77 13.11 -3.88 -4.11
CA ASP A 77 14.01 -3.02 -3.33
C ASP A 77 13.80 -3.20 -1.81
N VAL A 78 12.54 -3.32 -1.38
CA VAL A 78 12.19 -3.57 0.03
C VAL A 78 12.57 -4.99 0.46
N SER A 79 12.38 -5.97 -0.43
CA SER A 79 12.69 -7.38 -0.16
C SER A 79 14.20 -7.60 0.02
N GLU A 80 15.02 -6.96 -0.81
CA GLU A 80 16.48 -7.00 -0.70
C GLU A 80 16.97 -6.46 0.65
N GLU A 81 16.37 -5.35 1.12
CA GLU A 81 16.65 -4.80 2.45
C GLU A 81 16.22 -5.76 3.58
N LEU A 82 15.06 -6.41 3.46
CA LEU A 82 14.62 -7.40 4.44
C LEU A 82 15.54 -8.63 4.49
N GLU A 83 16.01 -9.12 3.34
CA GLU A 83 16.97 -10.22 3.29
C GLU A 83 18.32 -9.84 3.92
N SER A 84 18.79 -8.62 3.66
CA SER A 84 20.01 -8.08 4.25
C SER A 84 19.96 -8.12 5.79
N ARG A 85 18.82 -7.77 6.40
CA ARG A 85 18.62 -7.81 7.86
C ARG A 85 18.67 -9.21 8.45
N HIS A 86 18.24 -10.23 7.72
CA HIS A 86 18.21 -11.62 8.20
C HIS A 86 19.53 -12.37 8.01
N LYS A 87 20.49 -11.80 7.28
CA LYS A 87 21.84 -12.38 7.09
C LYS A 87 22.80 -12.02 8.24
N ASN A 88 22.37 -11.22 9.21
CA ASN A 88 23.12 -10.84 10.41
C ASN A 88 22.57 -11.51 11.67
#